data_AF-A0A7J3WGS6-F1
#
_entry.id   AF-A0A7J3WGS6-F1
#
_cell.length_a   1.000
_cell.length_b   1.000
_cell.length_c   1.000
_cell.angle_alpha   90.00
_cell.angle_beta   90.00
_cell.angle_gamma   90.00
#
_symmetry.space_group_name_H-M   'P 1'
#
loop_
_entity.id
_entity.type
_entity.pdbx_description
1 polymer ?
#
loop_
_entity_poly.entity_id
_entity_poly.type
_entity_poly.pdbx_seq_one_letter_code
_entity_poly.pdbx_strand_id
1 'polypeptide(L)'
;MLVLGWVLSREPTPVCNPLCRFFRCKKMLSAGRYALDIHRDPPWCHWVSAPCIGYRCPYASCAQVKLLPDGKCGLFVKRRTEESTPEEAVPRLGLTEKSRKRLEDLGL
;
A
#
# COMPACT_ATOMS: atom_id res chain seq x y z
N MET A 1 9.82 22.43 -7.80
CA MET A 1 8.81 22.50 -8.89
C MET A 1 7.70 21.49 -8.60
N LEU A 2 6.45 21.95 -8.50
CA LEU A 2 5.26 21.12 -8.24
C LEU A 2 4.62 20.76 -9.58
N VAL A 3 4.86 19.56 -10.11
CA VAL A 3 4.21 19.17 -11.38
C VAL A 3 2.88 18.47 -11.13
N LEU A 4 2.64 17.89 -9.93
CA LEU A 4 1.44 17.08 -9.66
C LEU A 4 0.94 17.08 -8.19
N GLY A 5 1.25 18.12 -7.41
CA GLY A 5 0.75 18.24 -6.02
C GLY A 5 1.40 17.30 -4.99
N TRP A 6 2.50 16.64 -5.35
CA TRP A 6 3.34 15.86 -4.44
C TRP A 6 4.82 16.23 -4.58
N VAL A 7 5.57 16.06 -3.49
CA VAL A 7 7.02 16.34 -3.42
C VAL A 7 7.80 15.23 -4.13
N LEU A 8 8.66 15.60 -5.08
CA LEU A 8 9.60 14.69 -5.71
C LEU A 8 10.84 14.54 -4.82
N SER A 9 11.14 13.30 -4.39
CA SER A 9 12.31 13.00 -3.56
C SER A 9 12.80 11.58 -3.81
N ARG A 10 14.12 11.39 -3.78
CA ARG A 10 14.74 10.05 -3.79
C ARG A 10 14.51 9.29 -2.49
N GLU A 11 14.27 10.01 -1.41
CA GLU A 11 13.91 9.43 -0.13
C GLU A 11 12.41 9.13 -0.07
N PRO A 12 11.98 8.09 0.66
CA PRO A 12 10.56 7.85 0.88
C PRO A 12 9.89 9.06 1.52
N THR A 13 8.72 9.42 0.99
CA THR A 13 7.84 10.48 1.49
C THR A 13 6.49 9.88 1.89
N PRO A 14 5.65 10.58 2.68
CA PRO A 14 4.32 10.09 3.05
C PRO A 14 3.42 9.73 1.86
N VAL A 15 3.59 10.41 0.72
CA VAL A 15 2.96 10.09 -0.57
C VAL A 15 4.01 9.53 -1.52
N CYS A 16 3.75 8.40 -2.16
CA CYS A 16 4.68 7.79 -3.11
C CYS A 16 4.85 8.69 -4.35
N ASN A 17 6.10 8.88 -4.77
CA ASN A 17 6.46 9.75 -5.89
C ASN A 17 7.41 9.04 -6.88
N PRO A 18 7.48 9.46 -8.16
CA PRO A 18 8.30 8.81 -9.18
C PRO A 18 9.82 8.77 -8.92
N LEU A 19 10.35 9.68 -8.10
CA LEU A 19 11.78 9.73 -7.79
C LEU A 19 12.17 8.82 -6.61
N CYS A 20 11.21 8.37 -5.81
CA CYS A 20 11.47 7.53 -4.63
C CYS A 20 12.32 6.32 -5.04
N ARG A 21 13.39 6.04 -4.28
CA ARG A 21 14.33 4.93 -4.55
C ARG A 21 13.66 3.54 -4.67
N PHE A 22 12.45 3.38 -4.11
CA PHE A 22 11.66 2.15 -4.16
C PHE A 22 10.53 2.18 -5.19
N PHE A 23 10.22 3.32 -5.81
CA PHE A 23 9.21 3.40 -6.87
C PHE A 23 9.70 2.66 -8.11
N ARG A 24 8.81 1.90 -8.74
CA ARG A 24 9.10 1.11 -9.94
C ARG A 24 7.94 1.24 -10.91
N CYS A 25 8.25 1.55 -12.17
CA CYS A 25 7.31 1.45 -13.27
C CYS A 25 7.38 0.02 -13.84
N LYS A 26 6.25 -0.69 -13.90
CA LYS A 26 6.20 -2.03 -14.51
C LYS A 26 5.99 -2.01 -16.02
N LYS A 27 5.68 -0.85 -16.61
CA LYS A 27 5.53 -0.71 -18.06
C LYS A 27 6.91 -0.65 -18.71
N MET A 28 7.21 -1.64 -19.54
CA MET A 28 8.41 -1.70 -20.37
C MET A 28 8.10 -1.23 -21.79
N LEU A 29 9.11 -0.66 -22.46
CA LEU A 29 9.07 -0.31 -23.88
C LEU A 29 9.75 -1.37 -24.73
N SER A 30 10.82 -1.95 -24.19
CA SER A 30 11.58 -3.05 -24.76
C SER A 30 12.27 -3.82 -23.63
N ALA A 31 12.87 -4.97 -23.93
CA ALA A 31 13.64 -5.73 -22.95
C ALA A 31 14.68 -4.83 -22.25
N GLY A 32 14.66 -4.80 -20.91
CA GLY A 32 15.55 -3.96 -20.10
C GLY A 32 15.24 -2.46 -20.06
N ARG A 33 14.26 -1.96 -20.82
CA ARG A 33 13.94 -0.52 -20.88
C ARG A 33 12.53 -0.24 -20.36
N TYR A 34 12.44 0.44 -19.23
CA TYR A 34 11.17 0.91 -18.67
C TYR A 34 10.67 2.16 -19.38
N ALA A 35 9.35 2.37 -19.34
CA ALA A 35 8.71 3.55 -19.91
C ALA A 35 8.99 4.82 -19.12
N LEU A 36 9.32 4.70 -17.83
CA LEU A 36 9.65 5.83 -16.96
C LEU A 36 11.13 6.19 -17.07
N ASP A 37 11.40 7.45 -17.42
CA ASP A 37 12.69 8.10 -17.29
C ASP A 37 12.68 9.02 -16.07
N ILE A 38 13.44 8.66 -15.03
CA ILE A 38 13.56 9.42 -13.78
C ILE A 38 14.63 10.52 -13.84
N HIS A 39 15.43 10.58 -14.91
CA HIS A 39 16.50 11.56 -15.07
C HIS A 39 16.01 12.88 -15.67
N ARG A 40 14.81 12.89 -16.25
CA ARG A 40 14.12 14.10 -16.68
C ARG A 40 13.51 14.86 -15.51
N ASP A 41 13.40 16.17 -15.68
CA ASP A 41 12.69 17.06 -14.76
C ASP A 41 11.53 17.75 -15.50
N PRO A 42 10.27 17.34 -15.29
CA PRO A 42 9.82 16.26 -14.40
C PRO A 42 10.13 14.85 -14.96
N PRO A 43 10.08 13.81 -14.10
CA PRO A 43 10.14 12.42 -14.55
C PRO A 43 9.13 12.15 -15.66
N TRP A 44 9.55 11.46 -16.72
CA TRP A 44 8.83 11.39 -17.99
C TRP A 44 8.41 9.96 -18.34
N CYS A 45 7.21 9.80 -18.88
CA CYS A 45 6.74 8.53 -19.41
C CYS A 45 6.85 8.53 -20.94
N HIS A 46 7.82 7.78 -21.48
CA HIS A 46 8.03 7.63 -22.91
C HIS A 46 6.93 6.84 -23.63
N TRP A 47 6.13 6.03 -22.92
CA TRP A 47 5.06 5.25 -23.54
C TRP A 47 3.90 6.12 -24.01
N VAL A 48 3.52 7.13 -23.22
CA VAL A 48 2.43 8.07 -23.54
C VAL A 48 2.94 9.45 -23.91
N SER A 49 4.26 9.66 -23.89
CA SER A 49 4.91 10.94 -24.14
C SER A 49 4.38 12.08 -23.27
N ALA A 50 4.30 11.86 -21.96
CA ALA A 50 3.82 12.84 -20.99
C ALA A 50 4.58 12.73 -19.65
N PRO A 51 4.50 13.75 -18.76
CA PRO A 51 5.02 13.65 -17.39
C PRO A 51 4.45 12.45 -16.64
N CYS A 52 5.26 11.82 -15.79
CA CYS A 52 4.86 10.66 -15.02
C CYS A 52 3.82 11.03 -13.96
N ILE A 53 2.67 10.34 -13.98
CA ILE A 53 1.57 10.53 -13.01
C ILE A 53 1.76 9.80 -11.67
N GLY A 54 2.96 9.27 -11.41
CA GLY A 54 3.32 8.67 -10.12
C GLY A 54 2.41 7.52 -9.70
N TYR A 55 1.96 7.54 -8.45
CA TYR A 55 1.14 6.47 -7.86
C TYR A 55 -0.20 6.25 -8.57
N ARG A 56 -0.69 7.25 -9.33
CA ARG A 56 -1.95 7.13 -10.08
C ARG A 56 -1.82 6.26 -11.33
N CYS A 57 -0.59 5.89 -11.71
CA CYS A 57 -0.35 5.02 -12.85
C CYS A 57 -0.69 3.57 -12.48
N PRO A 58 -1.46 2.82 -13.30
CA PRO A 58 -1.76 1.40 -13.04
C PRO A 58 -0.50 0.50 -13.08
N TYR A 59 0.58 1.00 -13.69
CA TYR A 59 1.87 0.31 -13.71
C TYR A 59 2.80 0.74 -12.58
N ALA A 60 2.36 1.60 -11.66
CA ALA A 60 3.12 2.00 -10.49
C ALA A 60 3.23 0.83 -9.51
N SER A 61 4.43 0.63 -8.98
CA SER A 61 4.69 -0.38 -7.96
C SER A 61 5.78 0.07 -7.01
N CYS A 62 5.86 -0.57 -5.85
CA CYS A 62 6.90 -0.33 -4.86
C CYS A 62 7.71 -1.61 -4.65
N ALA A 63 9.03 -1.51 -4.75
CA ALA A 63 9.93 -2.64 -4.49
C ALA A 63 9.80 -3.19 -3.06
N GLN A 64 9.38 -2.37 -2.10
CA GLN A 64 9.14 -2.78 -0.71
C GLN A 64 7.66 -3.13 -0.42
N VAL A 65 6.79 -3.10 -1.43
CA VAL A 65 5.35 -3.37 -1.27
C VAL A 65 4.69 -2.44 -0.24
N LYS A 66 5.07 -1.15 -0.27
CA LYS A 66 4.55 -0.09 0.62
C LYS A 66 3.71 0.96 -0.09
N LEU A 67 3.41 0.80 -1.39
CA LEU A 67 2.51 1.71 -2.10
C LEU A 67 1.07 1.28 -1.83
N LEU A 68 0.30 2.12 -1.14
CA LEU A 68 -1.12 1.90 -0.89
C LEU A 68 -1.98 2.41 -2.08
N PRO A 69 -3.22 1.91 -2.24
CA PRO A 69 -4.09 2.29 -3.36
C PRO A 69 -4.40 3.80 -3.43
N ASP A 70 -4.41 4.49 -2.29
CA ASP A 70 -4.62 5.94 -2.20
C ASP A 70 -3.34 6.76 -2.46
N GLY A 71 -2.23 6.10 -2.78
CA GLY A 71 -0.94 6.72 -3.05
C GLY A 71 -0.06 6.93 -1.83
N LYS A 72 -0.55 6.63 -0.62
CA LYS A 72 0.25 6.75 0.60
C LYS A 72 1.36 5.70 0.65
N CYS A 73 2.46 6.06 1.30
CA CYS A 73 3.54 5.13 1.60
C CYS A 73 3.29 4.48 2.96
N GLY A 74 3.11 3.16 2.98
CA GLY A 74 2.89 2.37 4.19
C GLY A 74 4.06 2.37 5.19
N LEU A 75 5.20 3.01 4.88
CA LEU A 75 6.24 3.29 5.87
C LEU A 75 5.82 4.39 6.86
N PHE A 76 4.90 5.28 6.47
CA PHE A 76 4.44 6.42 7.26
C PHE A 76 3.04 6.23 7.83
N VAL A 77 2.39 5.11 7.53
CA VAL A 77 1.06 4.78 8.05
C VAL A 77 1.22 3.97 9.33
N LYS A 78 0.79 4.53 10.46
CA LYS A 78 0.74 3.79 11.74
C LYS A 78 -0.28 2.66 11.64
N ARG A 79 0.11 1.46 12.06
CA ARG A 79 -0.83 0.34 12.22
C ARG A 79 -1.81 0.67 13.35
N ARG A 80 -3.11 0.45 13.14
CA ARG A 80 -4.15 0.50 14.17
C ARG A 80 -4.34 -0.85 14.87
N THR A 81 -3.27 -1.63 15.02
CA THR A 81 -3.39 -2.88 15.79
C THR A 81 -3.46 -2.49 17.25
N GLU A 82 -4.67 -2.31 17.76
CA GLU A 82 -4.95 -2.42 19.19
C GLU A 82 -4.81 -3.91 19.51
N GLU A 83 -3.90 -4.26 20.42
CA GLU A 83 -3.88 -5.60 21.01
C GLU A 83 -5.15 -5.72 21.86
N SER A 84 -6.23 -6.23 21.27
CA SER A 84 -7.40 -6.64 22.05
C SER A 84 -6.96 -7.79 22.94
N THR A 85 -7.05 -7.63 24.26
CA THR A 85 -6.88 -8.76 25.17
C THR A 85 -7.93 -9.83 24.84
N PRO A 86 -7.65 -11.13 25.03
CA PRO A 86 -8.57 -12.22 24.68
C PRO A 86 -9.97 -12.12 25.32
N GLU A 87 -10.13 -11.26 26.32
CA GLU A 87 -11.34 -11.10 27.13
C GLU A 87 -12.48 -10.38 26.38
N GLU A 88 -12.18 -9.60 25.33
CA GLU A 88 -13.19 -8.82 24.58
C GLU A 88 -13.68 -9.51 23.31
N ALA A 89 -13.01 -10.60 22.89
CA ALA A 89 -13.26 -11.31 21.65
C ALA A 89 -14.06 -12.60 21.85
N VAL A 90 -14.95 -12.67 22.83
CA VAL A 90 -15.99 -13.71 22.84
C VAL A 90 -17.15 -13.19 22.01
N PRO A 91 -17.34 -13.64 20.75
CA PRO A 91 -18.63 -13.42 20.10
C PRO A 91 -19.65 -14.03 21.06
N ARG A 92 -20.74 -13.30 21.36
CA ARG A 92 -21.91 -13.95 21.97
C ARG A 92 -22.46 -14.93 20.94
N LEU A 93 -21.82 -16.08 20.84
CA LEU A 93 -22.31 -17.24 20.14
C LEU A 93 -23.68 -17.48 20.76
N GLY A 94 -24.73 -17.42 19.95
CA GLY A 94 -26.07 -17.78 20.39
C GLY A 94 -26.10 -19.27 20.70
N LEU A 95 -25.59 -19.66 21.87
CA LEU A 95 -25.67 -21.03 22.33
C LEU A 95 -27.12 -21.33 22.66
N THR A 96 -27.66 -22.35 21.99
CA THR A 96 -28.94 -22.94 22.38
C THR A 96 -28.85 -23.55 23.77
N GLU A 97 -29.96 -23.67 24.49
CA GLU A 97 -30.04 -24.26 25.84
C GLU A 97 -29.33 -25.63 25.93
N LYS A 98 -29.48 -26.43 24.87
CA LYS A 98 -28.90 -27.78 24.77
C LYS A 98 -27.36 -27.75 24.66
N SER A 99 -26.81 -26.70 24.07
CA SER A 99 -25.37 -26.48 23.96
C SER A 99 -24.77 -26.12 25.31
N ARG A 100 -25.46 -25.29 26.11
CA ARG A 100 -25.04 -24.93 27.48
C ARG A 100 -25.01 -26.15 28.40
N LYS A 101 -26.07 -26.96 28.40
CA LYS A 101 -26.16 -28.15 29.24
C LYS A 101 -25.02 -29.14 28.98
N ARG A 102 -24.61 -29.30 27.71
CA ARG A 102 -23.47 -30.15 27.35
C ARG A 102 -22.12 -29.61 27.81
N LEU A 103 -21.95 -28.29 27.94
CA LEU A 103 -20.73 -27.73 28.53
C LEU A 103 -20.67 -28.00 30.04
N GLU A 104 -21.80 -27.82 30.73
CA GLU A 104 -21.94 -28.11 32.16
C GLU A 104 -21.65 -29.59 32.46
N ASP A 105 -22.15 -30.51 31.63
CA ASP A 105 -21.87 -31.95 31.73
C ASP A 105 -20.37 -32.30 31.52
N LEU A 106 -19.62 -31.43 30.84
CA LEU A 106 -18.18 -31.58 30.57
C LEU A 106 -17.29 -30.84 31.59
N GLY A 107 -17.90 -30.12 32.55
CA GLY A 107 -17.17 -29.38 33.60
C GLY A 107 -16.40 -28.16 33.10
N LEU A 108 -16.86 -27.55 31.98
CA LEU A 108 -16.31 -26.32 31.41
C LEU A 108 -17.14 -25.09 31.79
#